data_AF-Q23M88-F1
#
_entry.id   AF-Q23M88-F1
#
_cell.length_a   1.000
_cell.length_b   1.000
_cell.length_c   1.000
_cell.angle_alpha   90.00
_cell.angle_beta   90.00
_cell.angle_gamma   90.00
#
_symmetry.space_group_name_H-M   'P 1'
#
loop_
_entity.id
_entity.type
_entity.pdbx_description
1 polymer ?
#
loop_
_entity_poly.entity_id
_entity_poly.type
_entity_poly.pdbx_seq_one_letter_code
_entity_poly.pdbx_strand_id
1 'polypeptide(L)'
;MVQLSIEKAKSARSSCKQCKQKIAKDEVRVGISISKGDYDETSWYHVSCFSKTKFAGSKDIEDLDGYSALSGTEQAEAKKNFDKGAKAAKGKAKGKKGSKSESDEPESGDESDEDSGKGKNGAKKGAAKKGSSGGALAGYTAAEKAKYEKYYEEALKLSVAAIKQALKKNGMTQNGNKQEIASRMADCQTMGTLPNCSKCGGGRLRFNQQDGTYFCKGYMDDADFVNCSAKYPKSEITRGTWTD
;
A
#
# COMPACT_ATOMS: atom_id res chain seq x y z
N MET A 1 -12.85 7.72 23.99
CA MET A 1 -13.72 8.62 23.18
C MET A 1 -13.95 7.95 21.83
N VAL A 2 -15.13 8.12 21.20
CA VAL A 2 -15.37 7.61 19.84
C VAL A 2 -15.45 8.79 18.87
N GLN A 3 -14.64 8.74 17.82
CA GLN A 3 -14.64 9.72 16.73
C GLN A 3 -15.06 9.04 15.43
N LEU A 4 -15.97 9.67 14.70
CA LEU A 4 -16.40 9.24 13.38
C LEU A 4 -15.78 10.18 12.34
N SER A 5 -15.11 9.60 11.36
CA SER A 5 -14.44 10.34 10.29
C SER A 5 -14.77 9.77 8.92
N ILE A 6 -14.56 10.58 7.88
CA ILE A 6 -14.72 10.19 6.49
C ILE A 6 -13.54 10.71 5.67
N GLU A 7 -12.93 9.84 4.87
CA GLU A 7 -11.82 10.21 4.00
C GLU A 7 -11.77 9.32 2.75
N LYS A 8 -10.99 9.75 1.76
CA LYS A 8 -10.54 8.87 0.68
C LYS A 8 -9.48 7.91 1.18
N ALA A 9 -9.58 6.65 0.79
CA ALA A 9 -8.62 5.63 1.15
C ALA A 9 -7.23 5.95 0.55
N LYS A 10 -6.28 6.29 1.43
CA LYS A 10 -4.87 6.59 1.06
C LYS A 10 -4.17 5.42 0.34
N SER A 11 -4.63 4.19 0.57
CA SER A 11 -4.15 2.96 -0.08
C SER A 11 -5.21 1.86 -0.02
N ALA A 12 -5.11 0.85 -0.89
CA ALA A 12 -6.02 -0.31 -0.91
C ALA A 12 -5.72 -1.39 0.16
N ARG A 13 -5.06 -1.02 1.27
CA ARG A 13 -4.64 -1.98 2.32
C ARG A 13 -5.74 -2.28 3.33
N SER A 14 -6.63 -1.31 3.59
CA SER A 14 -7.72 -1.47 4.54
C SER A 14 -8.78 -2.44 4.01
N SER A 15 -9.41 -3.17 4.93
CA SER A 15 -10.56 -4.03 4.63
C SER A 15 -11.75 -3.53 5.44
N CYS A 16 -12.94 -3.52 4.85
CA CYS A 16 -14.16 -3.11 5.54
C CYS A 16 -14.45 -4.06 6.70
N LYS A 17 -14.57 -3.55 7.92
CA LYS A 17 -14.80 -4.38 9.11
C LYS A 17 -16.16 -5.09 9.10
N GLN A 18 -17.13 -4.59 8.32
CA GLN A 18 -18.45 -5.20 8.14
C GLN A 18 -18.47 -6.34 7.11
N CYS A 19 -18.12 -6.09 5.84
CA CYS A 19 -18.21 -7.09 4.77
C CYS A 19 -16.90 -7.85 4.50
N LYS A 20 -15.81 -7.49 5.20
CA LYS A 20 -14.46 -8.07 5.07
C LYS A 20 -13.77 -7.90 3.71
N GLN A 21 -14.43 -7.25 2.74
CA GLN A 21 -13.83 -6.94 1.43
C GLN A 21 -12.83 -5.78 1.52
N LYS A 22 -11.89 -5.73 0.57
CA LYS A 22 -10.93 -4.63 0.43
C LYS A 22 -11.63 -3.34 0.02
N ILE A 23 -11.18 -2.23 0.60
CA ILE A 23 -11.57 -0.88 0.20
C ILE A 23 -10.52 -0.40 -0.80
N ALA A 24 -10.92 0.02 -2.00
CA ALA A 24 -10.00 0.41 -3.05
C ALA A 24 -9.28 1.73 -2.70
N LYS A 25 -8.12 1.98 -3.33
CA LYS A 25 -7.45 3.28 -3.22
C LYS A 25 -8.34 4.37 -3.80
N ASP A 26 -8.37 5.54 -3.17
CA ASP A 26 -9.16 6.71 -3.54
C ASP A 26 -10.69 6.52 -3.40
N GLU A 27 -11.14 5.34 -2.92
CA GLU A 27 -12.53 5.11 -2.54
C GLU A 27 -12.85 5.81 -1.21
N VAL A 28 -14.01 6.48 -1.13
CA VAL A 28 -14.49 7.12 0.10
C VAL A 28 -14.88 6.04 1.12
N ARG A 29 -14.40 6.19 2.35
CA ARG A 29 -14.64 5.25 3.45
C ARG A 29 -14.92 5.99 4.76
N VAL A 30 -15.65 5.34 5.65
CA VAL A 30 -15.98 5.86 6.99
C VAL A 30 -15.12 5.16 8.04
N GLY A 31 -14.52 5.94 8.94
CA GLY A 31 -13.71 5.48 10.05
C GLY A 31 -14.44 5.62 11.37
N ILE A 32 -14.34 4.58 12.21
CA ILE A 32 -14.69 4.64 13.63
C ILE A 32 -13.39 4.54 14.41
N SER A 33 -12.93 5.64 14.99
CA SER A 33 -11.76 5.70 15.85
C SER A 33 -12.18 5.58 17.31
N ILE A 34 -11.57 4.64 18.03
CA ILE A 34 -11.77 4.44 19.46
C ILE A 34 -10.43 4.69 20.15
N SER A 35 -10.37 5.73 20.99
CA SER A 35 -9.19 6.02 21.81
C SER A 35 -9.13 5.08 23.01
N LYS A 36 -8.05 4.32 23.12
CA LYS A 36 -7.73 3.38 24.20
C LYS A 36 -6.52 3.89 25.00
N GLY A 37 -6.67 5.05 25.64
CA GLY A 37 -5.60 5.68 26.41
C GLY A 37 -4.46 6.13 25.49
N ASP A 38 -3.42 5.30 25.39
CA ASP A 38 -2.16 5.61 24.69
C ASP A 38 -2.23 5.50 23.15
N TYR A 39 -3.29 4.89 22.60
CA TYR A 39 -3.42 4.74 21.14
C TYR A 39 -4.87 4.82 20.66
N ASP A 40 -5.01 5.23 19.40
CA ASP A 40 -6.29 5.25 18.68
C ASP A 40 -6.39 4.05 17.73
N GLU A 41 -7.49 3.32 17.84
CA GLU A 41 -7.79 2.23 16.91
C GLU A 41 -8.90 2.66 15.93
N THR A 42 -8.55 2.82 14.64
CA THR A 42 -9.53 3.16 13.59
C THR A 42 -9.98 1.93 12.82
N SER A 43 -11.28 1.65 12.89
CA SER A 43 -11.95 0.64 12.07
C SER A 43 -12.58 1.26 10.83
N TRP A 44 -12.20 0.78 9.64
CA TRP A 44 -12.66 1.29 8.35
C TRP A 44 -13.85 0.51 7.79
N TYR A 45 -14.77 1.23 7.14
CA TYR A 45 -15.98 0.68 6.53
C TYR A 45 -16.23 1.32 5.16
N HIS A 46 -16.80 0.56 4.22
CA HIS A 46 -17.46 1.18 3.07
C HIS A 46 -18.58 2.10 3.56
N VAL A 47 -18.83 3.20 2.84
CA VAL A 47 -19.91 4.14 3.19
C VAL A 47 -21.26 3.43 3.32
N SER A 48 -21.57 2.53 2.38
CA SER A 48 -22.81 1.73 2.41
C SER A 48 -22.87 0.67 3.52
N CYS A 49 -21.70 0.25 4.03
CA CYS A 49 -21.61 -0.73 5.10
C CYS A 49 -21.73 -0.09 6.49
N PHE A 50 -21.50 1.21 6.61
CA PHE A 50 -21.55 1.94 7.88
C PHE A 50 -22.93 1.85 8.55
N SER A 51 -24.02 1.80 7.76
CA SER A 51 -25.39 1.68 8.28
C SER A 51 -25.68 0.39 9.05
N LYS A 52 -24.79 -0.60 8.96
CA LYS A 52 -24.87 -1.88 9.70
C LYS A 52 -24.06 -1.85 11.01
N THR A 53 -23.39 -0.74 11.30
CA THR A 53 -22.63 -0.56 12.54
C THR A 53 -23.54 -0.08 13.67
N LYS A 54 -23.09 -0.27 14.91
CA LYS A 54 -23.79 0.26 16.10
C LYS A 54 -23.83 1.80 16.17
N PHE A 55 -23.11 2.50 15.29
CA PHE A 55 -23.08 3.96 15.18
C PHE A 55 -23.92 4.47 14.01
N ALA A 56 -24.70 3.60 13.36
CA ALA A 56 -25.63 4.01 12.34
C ALA A 56 -26.65 5.01 12.93
N GLY A 57 -26.78 6.18 12.29
CA GLY A 57 -27.70 7.23 12.72
C GLY A 57 -27.23 8.05 13.93
N SER A 58 -26.00 7.88 14.43
CA SER A 58 -25.48 8.72 15.51
C SER A 58 -25.09 10.13 15.04
N LYS A 59 -24.80 10.29 13.74
CA LYS A 59 -24.47 11.54 13.06
C LYS A 59 -24.92 11.45 11.61
N ASP A 60 -25.25 12.59 11.04
CA ASP A 60 -25.39 12.71 9.59
C ASP A 60 -24.00 12.65 8.94
N ILE A 61 -23.97 12.31 7.64
CA ILE A 61 -22.69 12.15 6.94
C ILE A 61 -21.94 13.47 6.83
N GLU A 62 -22.66 14.59 6.75
CA GLU A 62 -22.10 15.93 6.72
C GLU A 62 -21.37 16.31 8.02
N ASP A 63 -21.76 15.71 9.15
CA ASP A 63 -21.19 15.97 10.48
C ASP A 63 -19.96 15.08 10.80
N LEU A 64 -19.54 14.26 9.84
CA LEU A 64 -18.35 13.43 9.97
C LEU A 64 -17.09 14.26 9.75
N ASP A 65 -16.10 14.02 10.60
CA ASP A 65 -14.80 14.68 10.48
C ASP A 65 -14.14 14.33 9.15
N GLY A 66 -13.71 15.34 8.39
CA GLY A 66 -13.15 15.20 7.05
C GLY A 66 -14.15 15.28 5.89
N TYR A 67 -15.46 15.40 6.12
CA TYR A 67 -16.46 15.47 5.03
C TYR A 67 -16.26 16.69 4.11
N SER A 68 -15.97 17.86 4.68
CA SER A 68 -15.75 19.10 3.95
C SER A 68 -14.49 19.08 3.06
N ALA A 69 -13.55 18.17 3.33
CA ALA A 69 -12.33 18.00 2.53
C ALA A 69 -12.53 17.12 1.28
N LEU A 70 -13.68 16.46 1.13
CA LEU A 70 -14.05 15.72 -0.07
C LEU A 70 -14.47 16.67 -1.20
N SER A 71 -14.27 16.26 -2.45
CA SER A 71 -14.77 17.03 -3.60
C SER A 71 -16.31 16.99 -3.65
N GLY A 72 -16.95 17.98 -4.29
CA GLY A 72 -18.41 18.04 -4.36
C GLY A 72 -19.05 16.78 -4.99
N THR A 73 -18.37 16.14 -5.95
CA THR A 73 -18.81 14.85 -6.52
C THR A 73 -18.71 13.71 -5.51
N GLU A 74 -17.63 13.66 -4.73
CA GLU A 74 -17.42 12.64 -3.68
C GLU A 74 -18.44 12.79 -2.54
N GLN A 75 -18.73 14.02 -2.14
CA GLN A 75 -19.76 14.33 -1.15
C GLN A 75 -21.14 13.82 -1.59
N ALA A 76 -21.52 14.09 -2.84
CA ALA A 76 -22.80 13.64 -3.40
C ALA A 76 -22.90 12.11 -3.46
N GLU A 77 -21.83 11.42 -3.87
CA GLU A 77 -21.77 9.96 -3.90
C GLU A 77 -21.80 9.34 -2.50
N ALA A 78 -21.03 9.91 -1.57
CA ALA A 78 -20.98 9.46 -0.18
C ALA A 78 -22.35 9.59 0.48
N LYS A 79 -23.01 10.75 0.34
CA LYS A 79 -24.36 10.98 0.86
C LYS A 79 -25.37 9.98 0.29
N LYS A 80 -25.38 9.80 -1.03
CA LYS A 80 -26.24 8.81 -1.70
C LYS A 80 -26.02 7.39 -1.17
N ASN A 81 -24.78 6.99 -0.92
CA ASN A 81 -24.45 5.64 -0.43
C ASN A 81 -24.77 5.46 1.06
N PHE A 82 -24.64 6.53 1.85
CA PHE A 82 -24.99 6.56 3.26
C PHE A 82 -26.50 6.43 3.46
N ASP A 83 -27.28 7.22 2.70
CA ASP A 83 -28.74 7.19 2.73
C ASP A 83 -29.31 5.84 2.28
N LYS A 84 -28.76 5.27 1.20
CA LYS A 84 -29.12 3.91 0.74
C LYS A 84 -28.85 2.87 1.82
N GLY A 85 -27.71 2.97 2.50
CA GLY A 85 -27.39 2.11 3.63
C GLY A 85 -28.40 2.25 4.78
N ALA A 86 -28.79 3.48 5.12
CA ALA A 86 -29.75 3.76 6.19
C ALA A 86 -31.18 3.26 5.84
N LYS A 87 -31.62 3.44 4.59
CA LYS A 87 -32.92 2.93 4.10
C LYS A 87 -32.97 1.40 4.11
N ALA A 88 -31.88 0.73 3.73
CA ALA A 88 -31.78 -0.74 3.79
C ALA A 88 -31.83 -1.29 5.23
N ALA A 89 -31.34 -0.54 6.22
CA ALA A 89 -31.44 -0.90 7.63
C ALA A 89 -32.88 -0.75 8.18
N LYS A 90 -33.62 0.29 7.77
CA LYS A 90 -35.01 0.53 8.21
C LYS A 90 -36.03 -0.48 7.64
N GLY A 91 -35.75 -1.12 6.51
CA GLY A 91 -36.62 -2.15 5.91
C GLY A 91 -36.72 -3.46 6.71
N LYS A 92 -35.85 -3.70 7.69
CA LYS A 92 -35.82 -4.93 8.50
C LYS A 92 -36.45 -4.80 9.90
N ALA A 93 -37.08 -3.67 10.22
CA ALA A 93 -37.54 -3.35 11.58
C ALA A 93 -39.06 -3.61 11.85
N LYS A 94 -39.69 -4.58 11.16
CA LYS A 94 -41.00 -5.13 11.57
C LYS A 94 -40.97 -6.66 11.57
N GLY A 95 -40.74 -7.25 12.74
CA GLY A 95 -40.91 -8.69 12.97
C GLY A 95 -40.24 -9.20 14.24
N LYS A 96 -40.99 -9.18 15.36
CA LYS A 96 -40.87 -10.00 16.61
C LYS A 96 -39.46 -10.18 17.21
N LYS A 97 -39.11 -9.53 18.34
CA LYS A 97 -39.55 -9.78 19.73
C LYS A 97 -39.40 -11.25 20.18
N GLY A 98 -38.33 -11.52 20.95
CA GLY A 98 -38.40 -12.39 22.14
C GLY A 98 -37.33 -13.49 22.27
N SER A 99 -36.63 -13.42 23.41
CA SER A 99 -35.83 -14.47 24.12
C SER A 99 -34.40 -14.68 23.60
N LYS A 100 -33.33 -14.25 24.29
CA LYS A 100 -32.79 -14.47 25.66
C LYS A 100 -32.06 -15.82 25.81
N SER A 101 -30.85 -15.69 26.38
CA SER A 101 -29.91 -16.69 26.92
C SER A 101 -28.95 -17.32 25.92
N GLU A 102 -27.73 -17.75 26.25
CA GLU A 102 -26.60 -17.35 27.11
C GLU A 102 -25.50 -18.37 26.72
N SER A 103 -24.21 -18.00 26.79
CA SER A 103 -22.99 -18.83 26.92
C SER A 103 -22.86 -20.19 26.21
N ASP A 104 -21.80 -20.36 25.41
CA ASP A 104 -20.67 -21.24 25.75
C ASP A 104 -19.54 -21.15 24.70
N GLU A 105 -18.30 -21.01 25.16
CA GLU A 105 -17.08 -21.44 24.44
C GLU A 105 -17.01 -22.98 24.47
N PRO A 106 -16.41 -23.64 23.47
CA PRO A 106 -15.01 -24.03 23.67
C PRO A 106 -14.13 -24.00 22.40
N GLU A 107 -12.85 -24.12 22.73
CA GLU A 107 -11.61 -24.10 21.96
C GLU A 107 -11.41 -25.24 20.94
N SER A 108 -10.42 -25.00 20.06
CA SER A 108 -9.49 -25.97 19.46
C SER A 108 -9.95 -26.80 18.25
N GLY A 109 -9.02 -27.00 17.30
CA GLY A 109 -9.17 -27.94 16.21
C GLY A 109 -8.45 -27.52 14.94
N ASP A 110 -7.29 -28.12 14.73
CA ASP A 110 -6.28 -27.87 13.71
C ASP A 110 -6.59 -28.54 12.35
N GLU A 111 -5.84 -28.09 11.34
CA GLU A 111 -5.36 -28.82 10.15
C GLU A 111 -6.16 -29.01 8.84
N SER A 112 -5.41 -28.75 7.76
CA SER A 112 -5.48 -29.28 6.38
C SER A 112 -6.69 -28.88 5.52
N ASP A 113 -6.65 -28.70 4.19
CA ASP A 113 -5.69 -29.13 3.17
C ASP A 113 -5.91 -28.30 1.88
N GLU A 114 -5.07 -28.54 0.89
CA GLU A 114 -5.06 -28.02 -0.48
C GLU A 114 -6.41 -28.16 -1.21
N ASP A 115 -6.72 -27.26 -2.16
CA ASP A 115 -6.75 -27.65 -3.58
C ASP A 115 -7.16 -26.47 -4.49
N SER A 116 -6.53 -26.55 -5.64
CA SER A 116 -6.57 -25.84 -6.90
C SER A 116 -7.96 -25.62 -7.52
N GLY A 117 -8.01 -24.80 -8.58
CA GLY A 117 -9.10 -24.81 -9.55
C GLY A 117 -9.78 -23.46 -9.78
N LYS A 118 -9.15 -22.52 -10.49
CA LYS A 118 -9.29 -22.35 -11.96
C LYS A 118 -10.70 -21.95 -12.42
N GLY A 119 -10.87 -20.68 -12.80
CA GLY A 119 -12.11 -20.21 -13.43
C GLY A 119 -12.08 -18.80 -14.04
N LYS A 120 -11.16 -18.60 -14.99
CA LYS A 120 -11.21 -17.74 -16.19
C LYS A 120 -12.05 -16.44 -16.22
N ASN A 121 -11.27 -15.36 -16.42
CA ASN A 121 -11.36 -14.36 -17.50
C ASN A 121 -12.72 -13.73 -17.84
N GLY A 122 -12.84 -12.46 -17.47
CA GLY A 122 -13.60 -11.45 -18.20
C GLY A 122 -12.71 -10.25 -18.52
N ALA A 123 -11.94 -10.33 -19.60
CA ALA A 123 -11.18 -9.19 -20.11
C ALA A 123 -12.17 -8.15 -20.68
N LYS A 124 -12.15 -6.93 -20.15
CA LYS A 124 -12.46 -5.74 -20.94
C LYS A 124 -11.51 -4.60 -20.61
N LYS A 125 -10.74 -4.25 -21.64
CA LYS A 125 -9.86 -3.10 -21.79
C LYS A 125 -10.46 -1.83 -21.18
N GLY A 126 -9.68 -1.18 -20.34
CA GLY A 126 -9.88 0.19 -19.88
C GLY A 126 -8.54 0.79 -19.50
N ALA A 127 -7.93 1.50 -20.46
CA ALA A 127 -6.80 2.43 -20.39
C ALA A 127 -5.88 2.32 -19.15
N ALA A 128 -4.68 1.81 -19.39
CA ALA A 128 -3.53 1.95 -18.52
C ALA A 128 -3.34 3.41 -18.10
N LYS A 129 -3.72 3.75 -16.87
CA LYS A 129 -3.17 4.94 -16.21
C LYS A 129 -1.73 4.61 -15.85
N LYS A 130 -0.83 5.10 -16.72
CA LYS A 130 0.60 5.35 -16.44
C LYS A 130 0.78 5.64 -14.95
N GLY A 131 1.52 4.76 -14.28
CA GLY A 131 2.08 5.07 -12.98
C GLY A 131 2.82 6.40 -13.11
N SER A 132 2.46 7.35 -12.24
CA SER A 132 3.08 8.66 -12.21
C SER A 132 4.54 8.52 -11.77
N SER A 133 5.43 8.51 -12.76
CA SER A 133 6.84 8.90 -12.66
C SER A 133 7.21 9.62 -13.96
N GLY A 134 6.44 10.66 -14.29
CA GLY A 134 6.61 11.48 -15.49
C GLY A 134 7.66 12.57 -15.33
N GLY A 135 8.80 12.26 -14.71
CA GLY A 135 10.00 13.10 -14.77
C GLY A 135 10.95 12.54 -15.81
N ALA A 136 11.67 13.40 -16.54
CA ALA A 136 12.73 12.95 -17.43
C ALA A 136 13.73 12.08 -16.64
N LEU A 137 13.96 10.85 -17.10
CA LEU A 137 14.95 9.91 -16.58
C LEU A 137 16.38 10.36 -16.97
N ALA A 138 16.77 11.58 -16.58
CA ALA A 138 18.04 12.17 -17.02
C ALA A 138 19.27 11.48 -16.40
N GLY A 139 19.08 10.63 -15.39
CA GLY A 139 20.16 9.82 -14.82
C GLY A 139 20.68 8.71 -15.74
N TYR A 140 19.92 8.34 -16.76
CA TYR A 140 20.29 7.31 -17.74
C TYR A 140 20.64 7.94 -19.09
N THR A 141 21.66 7.41 -19.74
CA THR A 141 21.83 7.56 -21.18
C THR A 141 20.68 6.86 -21.92
N ALA A 142 20.44 7.23 -23.17
CA ALA A 142 19.38 6.60 -23.97
C ALA A 142 19.54 5.06 -24.06
N ALA A 143 20.79 4.58 -24.19
CA ALA A 143 21.09 3.15 -24.23
C ALA A 143 20.86 2.45 -22.89
N GLU A 144 21.26 3.06 -21.78
CA GLU A 144 20.99 2.52 -20.43
C GLU A 144 19.50 2.48 -20.13
N LYS A 145 18.75 3.52 -20.54
CA LYS A 145 17.30 3.58 -20.34
C LYS A 145 16.57 2.44 -21.04
N ALA A 146 16.94 2.12 -22.29
CA ALA A 146 16.36 1.01 -23.03
C ALA A 146 16.63 -0.36 -22.36
N LYS A 147 17.84 -0.55 -21.81
CA LYS A 147 18.17 -1.75 -21.02
C LYS A 147 17.35 -1.82 -19.74
N TYR A 148 17.26 -0.73 -19.00
CA TYR A 148 16.47 -0.64 -17.77
C TYR A 148 15.00 -1.01 -18.00
N GLU A 149 14.37 -0.45 -19.02
CA GLU A 149 12.97 -0.75 -19.34
C GLU A 149 12.77 -2.24 -19.63
N LYS A 150 13.68 -2.86 -20.38
CA LYS A 150 13.64 -4.31 -20.64
C LYS A 150 13.78 -5.13 -19.35
N TYR A 151 14.81 -4.86 -18.54
CA TYR A 151 15.03 -5.59 -17.30
C TYR A 151 13.92 -5.37 -16.28
N TYR A 152 13.30 -4.19 -16.25
CA TYR A 152 12.20 -3.90 -15.36
C TYR A 152 10.95 -4.72 -15.69
N GLU A 153 10.60 -4.82 -16.98
CA GLU A 153 9.49 -5.66 -17.45
C GLU A 153 9.76 -7.16 -17.18
N GLU A 154 11.01 -7.61 -17.31
CA GLU A 154 11.41 -8.98 -16.95
C GLU A 154 11.33 -9.22 -15.43
N ALA A 155 11.81 -8.28 -14.62
CA ALA A 155 11.76 -8.35 -13.16
C ALA A 155 10.32 -8.35 -12.63
N LEU A 156 9.39 -7.63 -13.27
CA LEU A 156 7.97 -7.64 -12.88
C LEU A 156 7.30 -9.02 -13.09
N LYS A 157 7.80 -9.84 -14.01
CA LYS A 157 7.30 -11.20 -14.24
C LYS A 157 7.75 -12.18 -13.15
N LEU A 158 8.84 -11.87 -12.44
CA LEU A 158 9.36 -12.71 -11.36
C LEU A 158 8.50 -12.63 -10.08
N SER A 159 8.65 -13.65 -9.23
CA SER A 159 8.08 -13.64 -7.89
C SER A 159 8.85 -12.67 -7.00
N VAL A 160 8.16 -12.13 -5.98
CA VAL A 160 8.81 -11.24 -4.98
C VAL A 160 9.97 -11.94 -4.29
N ALA A 161 9.85 -13.25 -4.04
CA ALA A 161 10.91 -14.05 -3.42
C ALA A 161 12.15 -14.14 -4.32
N ALA A 162 11.97 -14.40 -5.63
CA ALA A 162 13.07 -14.48 -6.59
C ALA A 162 13.82 -13.13 -6.70
N ILE A 163 13.10 -12.01 -6.79
CA ILE A 163 13.70 -10.68 -6.84
C ILE A 163 14.51 -10.40 -5.56
N LYS A 164 13.94 -10.71 -4.39
CA LYS A 164 14.65 -10.54 -3.11
C LYS A 164 15.90 -11.40 -3.03
N GLN A 165 15.86 -12.63 -3.55
CA GLN A 165 17.02 -13.53 -3.57
C GLN A 165 18.14 -13.00 -4.47
N ALA A 166 17.80 -12.53 -5.69
CA ALA A 166 18.76 -11.94 -6.61
C ALA A 166 19.41 -10.67 -6.01
N LEU A 167 18.61 -9.81 -5.37
CA LEU A 167 19.12 -8.64 -4.65
C LEU A 167 20.05 -9.05 -3.49
N LYS A 168 19.70 -10.09 -2.72
CA LYS A 168 20.51 -10.58 -1.60
C LYS A 168 21.88 -11.08 -2.06
N LYS A 169 21.91 -11.89 -3.13
CA LYS A 169 23.14 -12.45 -3.71
C LYS A 169 24.14 -11.36 -4.10
N ASN A 170 23.61 -10.21 -4.53
CA ASN A 170 24.36 -9.04 -4.94
C ASN A 170 24.55 -7.99 -3.81
N GLY A 171 24.19 -8.32 -2.56
CA GLY A 171 24.33 -7.41 -1.42
C GLY A 171 23.42 -6.17 -1.44
N MET A 172 22.35 -6.18 -2.25
CA MET A 172 21.43 -5.07 -2.41
C MET A 172 20.28 -5.11 -1.39
N THR A 173 19.68 -3.94 -1.12
CA THR A 173 18.54 -3.81 -0.19
C THR A 173 17.29 -4.51 -0.75
N GLN A 174 16.68 -5.37 0.06
CA GLN A 174 15.52 -6.20 -0.29
C GLN A 174 14.15 -5.58 0.09
N ASN A 175 14.17 -4.41 0.74
CA ASN A 175 12.97 -3.76 1.26
C ASN A 175 12.24 -3.00 0.14
N GLY A 176 10.91 -2.87 0.30
CA GLY A 176 10.03 -2.16 -0.61
C GLY A 176 8.87 -3.01 -1.14
N ASN A 177 8.01 -2.39 -1.92
CA ASN A 177 6.96 -3.08 -2.67
C ASN A 177 7.55 -3.79 -3.91
N LYS A 178 6.75 -4.62 -4.60
CA LYS A 178 7.22 -5.40 -5.77
C LYS A 178 7.83 -4.53 -6.88
N GLN A 179 7.26 -3.35 -7.14
CA GLN A 179 7.75 -2.44 -8.18
C GLN A 179 9.08 -1.81 -7.78
N GLU A 180 9.25 -1.43 -6.51
CA GLU A 180 10.50 -0.85 -6.00
C GLU A 180 11.67 -1.83 -5.97
N ILE A 181 11.41 -3.10 -5.63
CA ILE A 181 12.46 -4.12 -5.68
C ILE A 181 12.78 -4.53 -7.12
N ALA A 182 11.78 -4.54 -8.02
CA ALA A 182 11.98 -4.80 -9.44
C ALA A 182 12.77 -3.66 -10.12
N SER A 183 12.46 -2.40 -9.82
CA SER A 183 13.23 -1.25 -10.34
C SER A 183 14.67 -1.28 -9.86
N ARG A 184 14.90 -1.65 -8.59
CA ARG A 184 16.25 -1.82 -8.05
C ARG A 184 17.02 -2.94 -8.73
N MET A 185 16.38 -4.08 -8.99
CA MET A 185 17.02 -5.19 -9.71
C MET A 185 17.38 -4.78 -11.13
N ALA A 186 16.45 -4.12 -11.84
CA ALA A 186 16.68 -3.62 -13.20
C ALA A 186 17.81 -2.57 -13.26
N ASP A 187 17.88 -1.66 -12.28
CA ASP A 187 18.98 -0.71 -12.15
C ASP A 187 20.34 -1.39 -11.99
N CYS A 188 20.37 -2.43 -11.16
CA CYS A 188 21.58 -3.18 -10.91
C CYS A 188 22.00 -4.02 -12.13
N GLN A 189 21.04 -4.60 -12.86
CA GLN A 189 21.32 -5.28 -14.13
C GLN A 189 21.78 -4.32 -15.23
N THR A 190 21.32 -3.06 -15.21
CA THR A 190 21.66 -2.06 -16.23
C THR A 190 23.05 -1.48 -16.04
N MET A 191 23.37 -1.04 -14.82
CA MET A 191 24.59 -0.27 -14.53
C MET A 191 25.52 -0.96 -13.50
N GLY A 192 25.11 -2.08 -12.91
CA GLY A 192 25.85 -2.76 -11.85
C GLY A 192 25.37 -2.43 -10.43
N THR A 193 25.98 -3.11 -9.46
CA THR A 193 25.65 -3.04 -8.04
C THR A 193 26.06 -1.72 -7.41
N LEU A 194 25.23 -1.20 -6.50
CA LEU A 194 25.47 0.08 -5.83
C LEU A 194 26.54 -0.08 -4.75
N PRO A 195 27.64 0.69 -4.74
CA PRO A 195 28.67 0.54 -3.72
C PRO A 195 28.21 1.07 -2.35
N ASN A 196 29.03 0.80 -1.34
CA ASN A 196 28.94 1.43 -0.03
C ASN A 196 29.30 2.92 -0.12
N CYS A 197 28.73 3.72 0.78
CA CYS A 197 28.98 5.15 0.89
C CYS A 197 30.41 5.38 1.39
N SER A 198 31.20 6.14 0.64
CA SER A 198 32.58 6.48 1.05
C SER A 198 32.64 7.37 2.30
N LYS A 199 31.57 8.12 2.62
CA LYS A 199 31.53 9.02 3.78
C LYS A 199 31.25 8.30 5.10
N CYS A 200 30.33 7.33 5.12
CA CYS A 200 29.96 6.62 6.35
C CYS A 200 30.40 5.15 6.40
N GLY A 201 30.94 4.60 5.30
CA GLY A 201 31.40 3.21 5.20
C GLY A 201 30.29 2.15 5.16
N GLY A 202 29.25 2.30 5.97
CA GLY A 202 28.19 1.29 6.11
C GLY A 202 26.99 1.46 5.17
N GLY A 203 26.59 2.69 4.87
CA GLY A 203 25.38 2.97 4.11
C GLY A 203 25.50 2.65 2.62
N ARG A 204 24.63 1.79 2.08
CA ARG A 204 24.59 1.55 0.63
C ARG A 204 23.96 2.73 -0.11
N LEU A 205 24.61 3.21 -1.16
CA LEU A 205 24.11 4.33 -1.96
C LEU A 205 22.74 4.03 -2.58
N ARG A 206 22.01 5.10 -2.88
CA ARG A 206 20.77 5.09 -3.66
C ARG A 206 20.98 5.96 -4.88
N PHE A 207 20.45 5.53 -6.02
CA PHE A 207 20.52 6.27 -7.27
C PHE A 207 19.21 7.04 -7.49
N ASN A 208 19.31 8.33 -7.79
CA ASN A 208 18.19 9.14 -8.21
C ASN A 208 18.08 9.09 -9.73
N GLN A 209 17.02 8.45 -10.20
CA GLN A 209 16.75 8.24 -11.62
C GLN A 209 16.47 9.55 -12.39
N GLN A 210 16.03 10.60 -11.70
CA GLN A 210 15.64 11.88 -12.31
C GLN A 210 16.84 12.74 -12.68
N ASP A 211 17.82 12.87 -11.78
CA ASP A 211 18.97 13.76 -11.94
C ASP A 211 20.32 13.02 -12.08
N GLY A 212 20.33 11.71 -11.90
CA GLY A 212 21.55 10.89 -11.98
C GLY A 212 22.46 10.97 -10.76
N THR A 213 22.03 11.62 -9.68
CA THR A 213 22.84 11.74 -8.46
C THR A 213 22.73 10.48 -7.60
N TYR A 214 23.77 10.23 -6.80
CA TYR A 214 23.74 9.23 -5.75
C TYR A 214 23.62 9.91 -4.40
N PHE A 215 22.91 9.28 -3.48
CA PHE A 215 22.82 9.77 -2.11
C PHE A 215 22.81 8.63 -1.11
N CYS A 216 23.34 8.91 0.08
CA CYS A 216 23.24 8.04 1.25
C CYS A 216 22.13 8.55 2.16
N LYS A 217 21.42 7.62 2.82
CA LYS A 217 20.46 7.93 3.89
C LYS A 217 20.95 7.51 5.28
N GLY A 218 22.12 6.87 5.37
CA GLY A 218 22.57 6.19 6.58
C GLY A 218 22.40 4.68 6.52
N TYR A 219 22.65 4.03 7.65
CA TYR A 219 22.50 2.59 7.86
C TYR A 219 22.17 2.28 9.32
N MET A 220 21.66 1.08 9.58
CA MET A 220 21.54 0.54 10.93
C MET A 220 22.85 -0.15 11.28
N ASP A 221 23.46 0.28 12.39
CA ASP A 221 24.62 -0.34 13.02
C ASP A 221 24.16 -0.93 14.35
N ASP A 222 24.03 -2.25 14.42
CA ASP A 222 23.39 -2.97 15.51
C ASP A 222 22.00 -2.41 15.89
N ALA A 223 21.90 -1.66 16.99
CA ALA A 223 20.67 -1.06 17.49
C ALA A 223 20.51 0.43 17.12
N ASP A 224 21.56 1.06 16.59
CA ASP A 224 21.62 2.50 16.36
C ASP A 224 21.55 2.84 14.87
N PHE A 225 20.78 3.88 14.53
CA PHE A 225 20.74 4.39 13.17
C PHE A 225 21.81 5.44 12.94
N VAL A 226 22.84 5.09 12.18
CA VAL A 226 23.88 6.03 11.75
C VAL A 226 23.35 6.86 10.58
N ASN A 227 22.92 8.08 10.87
CA ASN A 227 22.42 9.01 9.86
C ASN A 227 23.53 9.49 8.92
N CYS A 228 23.28 9.47 7.61
CA CYS A 228 24.18 10.02 6.61
C CYS A 228 23.39 10.70 5.50
N SER A 229 23.87 11.86 5.05
CA SER A 229 23.24 12.69 4.01
C SER A 229 24.19 13.00 2.85
N ALA A 230 25.24 12.18 2.66
CA ALA A 230 26.19 12.34 1.57
C ALA A 230 25.49 12.28 0.21
N LYS A 231 25.95 13.13 -0.72
CA LYS A 231 25.50 13.15 -2.12
C LYS A 231 26.73 13.10 -3.02
N TYR A 232 26.62 12.38 -4.13
CA TYR A 232 27.70 12.18 -5.08
C TYR A 232 27.18 12.34 -6.51
N PRO A 233 27.93 13.01 -7.40
CA PRO A 233 27.63 13.02 -8.83
C PRO A 233 27.88 11.64 -9.46
N LYS A 234 27.29 11.38 -10.63
CA LYS A 234 27.43 10.09 -11.33
C LYS A 234 28.87 9.72 -11.64
N SER A 235 29.72 10.70 -11.91
CA SER A 235 31.13 10.54 -12.27
C SER A 235 32.02 10.01 -11.13
N GLU A 236 31.65 10.22 -9.86
CA GLU A 236 32.45 9.80 -8.71
C GLU A 236 32.15 8.37 -8.25
N ILE A 237 31.08 7.77 -8.76
CA ILE A 237 30.60 6.47 -8.29
C ILE A 237 30.94 5.39 -9.31
N THR A 238 31.79 4.45 -8.88
CA THR A 238 32.04 3.21 -9.61
C THR A 238 31.11 2.13 -9.06
N ARG A 239 30.30 1.53 -9.93
CA ARG A 239 29.41 0.41 -9.58
C ARG A 239 30.15 -0.92 -9.68
N GLY A 240 29.74 -1.89 -8.87
CA GLY A 240 30.25 -3.26 -8.94
C GLY A 240 29.54 -4.08 -10.01
N THR A 241 30.02 -5.30 -10.25
CA THR A 241 29.41 -6.22 -11.21
C THR A 241 28.11 -6.82 -10.64
N TRP A 242 27.07 -6.90 -11.47
CA TRP A 242 25.88 -7.68 -11.16
C TRP A 242 26.08 -9.13 -11.58
N THR A 243 25.71 -10.06 -10.71
CA THR A 243 25.74 -11.50 -10.98
C THR A 243 24.31 -12.02 -10.99
N ASP A 244 23.87 -12.58 -12.12
CA ASP A 244 22.57 -13.23 -12.25
C ASP A 244 22.45 -14.52 -11.40
#